data_AF-A0AAN0YR80-F1
#
_entry.id   AF-A0AAN0YR80-F1
#
_cell.length_a   1.000
_cell.length_b   1.000
_cell.length_c   1.000
_cell.angle_alpha   90.00
_cell.angle_beta   90.00
_cell.angle_gamma   90.00
#
_symmetry.space_group_name_H-M   'P 1'
#
loop_
_entity.id
_entity.type
_entity.pdbx_description
1 polymer ?
#
loop_
_entity_poly.entity_id
_entity_poly.type
_entity_poly.pdbx_seq_one_letter_code
_entity_poly.pdbx_strand_id
1 'polypeptide(L)'
;MASDLWFLLSDPYTWITLLDYTLGAIFVSQWGVAIAVFFGANLVVYYYDLGYEKHPEALWEKILNLIYNLYLWFPVYLYKRVSPYPFLIRKLLYAVFTVIGAAVYGIIWLLLRNLLKLLLLGQL
;
A
#
# COMPACT_ATOMS: atom_id res chain seq x y z
N MET A 1 28.15 -14.99 8.32
CA MET A 1 26.80 -14.89 7.72
C MET A 1 25.70 -14.69 8.76
N ALA A 2 25.46 -15.63 9.70
CA ALA A 2 24.49 -15.38 10.79
C ALA A 2 24.96 -14.27 11.75
N SER A 3 26.25 -14.22 12.10
CA SER A 3 26.87 -13.16 12.91
C SER A 3 26.71 -11.76 12.29
N ASP A 4 26.85 -11.67 10.97
CA ASP A 4 26.78 -10.40 10.23
C ASP A 4 25.33 -9.92 10.11
N LEU A 5 24.38 -10.87 9.98
CA LEU A 5 22.94 -10.57 10.00
C LEU A 5 22.50 -10.05 11.39
N TRP A 6 22.97 -10.68 12.47
CA TRP A 6 22.71 -10.23 13.84
C TRP A 6 23.33 -8.86 14.15
N PHE A 7 24.52 -8.58 13.60
CA PHE A 7 25.17 -7.27 13.72
C PHE A 7 24.46 -6.17 12.92
N LEU A 8 23.94 -6.50 11.73
CA LEU A 8 23.14 -5.55 10.95
C LEU A 8 21.79 -5.27 11.60
N LEU A 9 21.15 -6.29 12.18
CA LEU A 9 19.87 -6.16 12.88
C LEU A 9 20.01 -5.54 14.29
N SER A 10 21.21 -5.43 14.84
CA SER A 10 21.43 -4.74 16.12
C SER A 10 21.55 -3.23 15.98
N ASP A 11 21.77 -2.72 14.76
CA ASP A 11 21.80 -1.28 14.48
C ASP A 11 20.36 -0.71 14.36
N PRO A 12 19.95 0.22 15.24
CA PRO A 12 18.62 0.85 15.16
C PRO A 12 18.36 1.58 13.83
N TYR A 13 19.38 2.03 13.11
CA TYR A 13 19.21 2.63 11.77
C TYR A 13 18.77 1.61 10.71
N THR A 14 19.15 0.34 10.85
CA THR A 14 18.74 -0.73 9.94
C THR A 14 17.21 -0.92 9.98
N TRP A 15 16.60 -0.86 11.15
CA TRP A 15 15.16 -1.00 11.32
C TRP A 15 14.37 0.16 10.71
N ILE A 16 14.85 1.39 10.89
CA ILE A 16 14.26 2.58 10.27
C ILE A 16 14.34 2.48 8.75
N THR A 17 15.50 2.05 8.23
CA THR A 17 15.71 1.87 6.78
C THR A 17 14.82 0.77 6.21
N LEU A 18 14.66 -0.34 6.92
CA LEU A 18 13.80 -1.45 6.51
C LEU A 18 12.32 -1.03 6.49
N LEU A 19 11.88 -0.24 7.47
CA LEU A 19 10.55 0.35 7.44
C LEU A 19 10.39 1.27 6.22
N ASP A 20 11.33 2.19 6.00
CA ASP A 20 11.29 3.15 4.89
C ASP A 20 11.17 2.43 3.53
N TYR A 21 11.93 1.36 3.31
CA TYR A 21 11.82 0.56 2.08
C TYR A 21 10.53 -0.24 1.99
N THR A 22 10.06 -0.83 3.09
CA THR A 22 8.83 -1.64 3.08
C THR A 22 7.62 -0.76 2.80
N LEU A 23 7.51 0.38 3.48
CA LEU A 23 6.47 1.37 3.23
C LEU A 23 6.58 1.93 1.81
N GLY A 24 7.79 2.32 1.38
CA GLY A 24 8.03 2.78 0.00
C GLY A 24 7.56 1.78 -1.06
N ALA A 25 7.85 0.49 -0.88
CA ALA A 25 7.42 -0.56 -1.81
C ALA A 25 5.89 -0.69 -1.87
N ILE A 26 5.21 -0.68 -0.71
CA ILE A 26 3.74 -0.69 -0.63
C ILE A 26 3.18 0.56 -1.32
N PHE A 27 3.74 1.73 -1.06
CA PHE A 27 3.28 2.97 -1.66
C PHE A 27 3.38 2.95 -3.19
N VAL A 28 4.54 2.55 -3.73
CA VAL A 28 4.79 2.47 -5.16
C VAL A 28 3.86 1.45 -5.83
N SER A 29 3.61 0.30 -5.20
CA SER A 29 2.68 -0.68 -5.75
C SER A 29 1.27 -0.12 -5.85
N GLN A 30 0.79 0.52 -4.77
CA GLN A 30 -0.55 1.11 -4.70
C GLN A 30 -0.69 2.22 -5.75
N TRP A 31 0.34 3.05 -5.91
CA TRP A 31 0.37 4.10 -6.93
C TRP A 31 0.34 3.53 -8.35
N GLY A 32 1.13 2.47 -8.61
CA GLY A 32 1.13 1.78 -9.90
C GLY A 32 -0.25 1.21 -10.24
N VAL A 33 -0.91 0.57 -9.28
CA VAL A 33 -2.28 0.07 -9.45
C VAL A 33 -3.27 1.22 -9.66
N ALA A 34 -3.12 2.35 -8.96
CA ALA A 34 -4.01 3.49 -9.15
C ALA A 34 -3.93 4.07 -10.56
N ILE A 35 -2.72 4.17 -11.12
CA ILE A 35 -2.51 4.54 -12.52
C ILE A 35 -3.18 3.51 -13.43
N ALA A 36 -2.96 2.21 -13.20
CA ALA A 36 -3.55 1.15 -13.99
C ALA A 36 -5.10 1.20 -13.96
N VAL A 37 -5.71 1.45 -12.80
CA VAL A 37 -7.16 1.59 -12.63
C VAL A 37 -7.68 2.86 -13.29
N PHE A 38 -6.94 3.98 -13.28
CA PHE A 38 -7.35 5.20 -13.96
C PHE A 38 -7.47 5.02 -15.49
N PHE A 39 -6.57 4.23 -16.08
CA PHE A 39 -6.57 3.94 -17.53
C PHE A 39 -7.42 2.71 -17.89
N GLY A 40 -7.20 1.59 -17.22
CA GLY A 40 -7.81 0.27 -17.50
C GLY A 40 -9.09 -0.02 -16.72
N ALA A 41 -9.45 0.82 -15.74
CA ALA A 41 -10.75 0.85 -15.07
C ALA A 41 -11.31 -0.54 -14.74
N ASN A 42 -12.40 -0.92 -15.40
CA ASN A 42 -13.12 -2.17 -15.16
C ASN A 42 -12.27 -3.43 -15.40
N LEU A 43 -11.27 -3.37 -16.29
CA LEU A 43 -10.39 -4.52 -16.57
C LEU A 43 -9.51 -4.85 -15.36
N VAL A 44 -8.89 -3.84 -14.76
CA VAL A 44 -8.00 -4.01 -13.61
C VAL A 44 -8.80 -4.46 -12.39
N VAL A 45 -9.99 -3.88 -12.20
CA VAL A 45 -10.91 -4.27 -11.11
C VAL A 45 -11.41 -5.70 -11.29
N TYR A 46 -11.70 -6.10 -12.53
CA TYR A 46 -12.10 -7.48 -12.83
C TYR A 46 -10.99 -8.49 -12.52
N TYR A 47 -9.75 -8.22 -12.94
CA TYR A 47 -8.61 -9.09 -12.60
C TYR A 47 -8.36 -9.16 -11.09
N TYR A 48 -8.50 -8.04 -10.38
CA TYR A 48 -8.41 -8.02 -8.92
C TYR A 48 -9.50 -8.92 -8.30
N ASP A 49 -10.75 -8.79 -8.74
CA ASP A 49 -11.87 -9.58 -8.21
C ASP A 49 -11.78 -11.07 -8.53
N LEU A 50 -11.09 -11.43 -9.62
CA LEU A 50 -10.82 -12.82 -9.98
C LEU A 50 -9.70 -13.44 -9.13
N GLY A 51 -8.69 -12.64 -8.77
CA GLY A 51 -7.60 -13.08 -7.90
C GLY A 51 -7.93 -13.04 -6.40
N TYR A 52 -8.87 -12.19 -5.99
CA TYR A 52 -9.27 -12.01 -4.60
C TYR A 52 -10.32 -13.04 -4.18
N GLU A 53 -9.94 -13.98 -3.31
CA GLU A 53 -10.85 -15.02 -2.84
C GLU A 53 -11.83 -14.44 -1.81
N LYS A 54 -13.14 -14.62 -2.02
CA LYS A 54 -14.14 -14.02 -1.12
C LYS A 54 -14.30 -14.79 0.18
N HIS A 55 -14.11 -16.11 0.11
CA HIS A 55 -14.23 -17.02 1.25
C HIS A 55 -12.98 -17.89 1.34
N PRO A 56 -11.84 -17.33 1.77
CA PRO A 56 -10.59 -18.07 1.82
C PRO A 56 -10.65 -19.13 2.93
N GLU A 57 -10.71 -20.41 2.54
CA GLU A 57 -10.73 -21.54 3.46
C GLU A 57 -9.29 -21.98 3.76
N ALA A 58 -8.44 -22.00 2.74
CA ALA A 58 -7.05 -22.41 2.86
C ALA A 58 -6.15 -21.30 3.41
N LEU A 59 -5.09 -21.68 4.14
CA LEU A 59 -4.12 -20.73 4.69
C LEU A 59 -3.39 -19.93 3.59
N TRP A 60 -3.11 -20.57 2.45
CA TRP A 60 -2.51 -19.92 1.29
C TRP A 60 -3.40 -18.81 0.70
N GLU A 61 -4.71 -19.02 0.59
CA GLU A 61 -5.67 -18.02 0.09
C GLU A 61 -5.73 -16.80 1.02
N LYS A 62 -5.66 -17.03 2.34
CA LYS A 62 -5.59 -15.94 3.33
C LYS A 62 -4.33 -15.11 3.17
N ILE A 63 -3.18 -15.75 2.92
CA ILE A 63 -1.91 -15.06 2.67
C ILE A 63 -1.98 -14.24 1.38
N LEU A 64 -2.51 -14.82 0.29
CA LEU A 64 -2.71 -14.11 -0.97
C LEU A 64 -3.62 -12.89 -0.81
N ASN A 65 -4.75 -13.05 -0.13
CA ASN A 65 -5.66 -11.93 0.14
C ASN A 65 -5.00 -10.84 0.99
N LEU A 66 -4.17 -11.22 1.96
CA LEU A 66 -3.39 -10.25 2.74
C LEU A 66 -2.43 -9.46 1.84
N ILE A 67 -1.74 -10.13 0.91
CA ILE A 67 -0.86 -9.47 -0.06
C ILE A 67 -1.68 -8.53 -0.96
N TYR A 68 -2.81 -8.98 -1.50
CA TYR A 68 -3.68 -8.13 -2.31
C TYR A 68 -4.19 -6.91 -1.54
N ASN A 69 -4.55 -7.10 -0.26
CA ASN A 69 -4.98 -6.03 0.62
C ASN A 69 -3.87 -5.02 0.91
N LEU A 70 -2.65 -5.50 1.14
CA LEU A 70 -1.48 -4.65 1.41
C LEU A 70 -1.08 -3.83 0.17
N TYR A 71 -1.03 -4.45 -1.01
CA TYR A 71 -0.38 -3.83 -2.16
C TYR A 71 -1.34 -3.25 -3.21
N LEU A 72 -2.58 -3.73 -3.32
CA LEU A 72 -3.46 -3.42 -4.46
C LEU A 72 -4.88 -2.93 -4.08
N TRP A 73 -5.36 -3.20 -2.86
CA TRP A 73 -6.79 -3.05 -2.50
C TRP A 73 -7.31 -1.62 -2.57
N PHE A 74 -6.59 -0.64 -2.00
CA PHE A 74 -7.13 0.71 -1.83
C PHE A 74 -7.45 1.41 -3.16
N PRO A 75 -6.60 1.36 -4.20
CA PRO A 75 -6.94 1.86 -5.53
C PRO A 75 -8.19 1.21 -6.13
N VAL A 76 -8.39 -0.10 -5.94
CA VAL A 76 -9.55 -0.83 -6.43
C VAL A 76 -10.81 -0.46 -5.64
N TYR A 77 -10.68 -0.37 -4.32
CA TYR A 77 -11.75 0.07 -3.41
C TYR A 77 -12.24 1.47 -3.77
N LEU A 78 -11.32 2.43 -3.97
CA LEU A 78 -11.66 3.80 -4.37
C LEU A 78 -12.46 3.83 -5.67
N TYR A 79 -12.03 3.07 -6.68
CA TYR A 79 -12.72 3.03 -7.98
C TYR A 79 -14.13 2.45 -7.85
N LYS A 80 -14.29 1.35 -7.09
CA LYS A 80 -15.61 0.78 -6.79
C LYS A 80 -16.52 1.80 -6.09
N ARG A 81 -15.97 2.61 -5.18
CA ARG A 81 -16.73 3.64 -4.47
C ARG A 81 -17.25 4.76 -5.38
N VAL A 82 -16.48 5.15 -6.38
CA VAL A 82 -16.89 6.18 -7.36
C VAL A 82 -17.59 5.62 -8.59
N SER A 83 -17.73 4.29 -8.70
CA SER A 83 -18.41 3.63 -9.82
C SER A 83 -19.87 4.05 -10.09
N PRO A 84 -20.67 4.53 -9.12
CA PRO A 84 -22.03 5.01 -9.41
C PRO A 84 -22.07 6.30 -10.24
N TYR A 85 -20.97 7.08 -10.30
CA TYR A 85 -20.95 8.36 -11.00
C TYR A 85 -20.71 8.20 -12.52
N PRO A 86 -21.16 9.17 -13.34
CA PRO A 86 -20.85 9.25 -14.77
C PRO A 86 -19.34 9.21 -15.03
N PHE A 87 -18.93 8.70 -16.20
CA PHE A 87 -17.53 8.41 -16.54
C PHE A 87 -16.54 9.55 -16.21
N LEU A 88 -16.85 10.78 -16.65
CA LEU A 88 -15.96 11.93 -16.43
C LEU A 88 -15.84 12.29 -14.94
N ILE A 89 -16.97 12.35 -14.23
CA ILE A 89 -17.03 12.64 -12.79
C ILE A 89 -16.31 11.57 -11.99
N ARG A 90 -16.49 10.29 -12.37
CA ARG A 90 -15.81 9.15 -11.76
C ARG A 90 -14.29 9.28 -11.87
N LYS A 91 -13.76 9.61 -13.06
CA LYS A 91 -12.32 9.79 -13.25
C LYS A 91 -11.77 10.95 -12.45
N LEU A 92 -12.49 12.06 -12.39
CA LEU A 92 -12.11 13.23 -11.59
C LEU A 92 -12.08 12.91 -10.10
N LEU A 93 -13.17 12.33 -9.57
CA LEU A 93 -13.24 11.93 -8.16
C LEU A 93 -12.16 10.91 -7.81
N TYR A 94 -11.93 9.92 -8.68
CA TYR A 94 -10.88 8.94 -8.50
C TYR A 94 -9.49 9.58 -8.40
N ALA A 95 -9.16 10.50 -9.32
CA ALA A 95 -7.89 11.21 -9.31
C ALA A 95 -7.73 12.05 -8.03
N VAL A 96 -8.77 12.80 -7.64
CA VAL A 96 -8.77 13.59 -6.41
C VAL A 96 -8.54 12.71 -5.18
N PHE A 97 -9.29 11.62 -5.03
CA PHE A 97 -9.12 10.71 -3.89
C PHE A 97 -7.76 10.00 -3.88
N THR A 98 -7.20 9.69 -5.05
CA THR A 98 -5.87 9.09 -5.16
C THR A 98 -4.79 10.07 -4.69
N VAL A 99 -4.86 11.35 -5.11
CA VAL A 99 -3.92 12.39 -4.66
C VAL A 99 -4.05 12.66 -3.17
N ILE A 100 -5.27 12.77 -2.65
CA ILE A 100 -5.51 12.94 -1.20
C ILE A 100 -4.97 11.72 -0.43
N GLY A 101 -5.27 10.51 -0.89
CA GLY A 101 -4.77 9.28 -0.28
C GLY A 101 -3.24 9.21 -0.24
N ALA A 102 -2.59 9.65 -1.32
CA ALA A 102 -1.13 9.72 -1.37
C ALA A 102 -0.55 10.74 -0.37
N ALA A 103 -1.18 11.92 -0.23
CA ALA A 103 -0.78 12.90 0.76
C ALA A 103 -0.96 12.37 2.21
N VAL A 104 -2.09 11.73 2.49
CA VAL A 104 -2.35 11.08 3.80
C VAL A 104 -1.32 10.00 4.08
N TYR A 105 -0.99 9.18 3.09
CA TYR A 105 0.05 8.16 3.21
C TYR A 105 1.40 8.78 3.58
N GLY A 106 1.80 9.86 2.90
CA GLY A 106 3.04 10.58 3.20
C GLY A 106 3.09 11.11 4.64
N ILE A 107 1.97 11.62 5.16
CA ILE A 107 1.86 12.08 6.55
C ILE A 107 2.03 10.90 7.52
N ILE A 108 1.32 9.79 7.30
CA ILE A 108 1.42 8.58 8.14
C ILE A 108 2.86 8.05 8.13
N TRP A 109 3.50 8.01 6.97
CA TRP A 109 4.89 7.57 6.84
C TRP A 109 5.84 8.46 7.65
N LEU A 110 5.74 9.78 7.53
CA LEU A 110 6.56 10.71 8.31
C LEU A 110 6.37 10.53 9.82
N LEU A 111 5.12 10.36 10.26
CA LEU A 111 4.80 10.12 11.67
C LEU A 111 5.43 8.82 12.18
N LEU A 112 5.29 7.71 11.44
CA LEU A 112 5.88 6.42 11.81
C LEU A 112 7.40 6.47 11.84
N ARG A 113 8.01 7.10 10.84
CA ARG A 113 9.47 7.26 10.75
C ARG A 113 10.02 8.06 11.92
N ASN A 114 9.39 9.20 12.26
CA ASN A 114 9.82 10.04 13.37
C ASN A 114 9.57 9.36 14.72
N LEU A 115 8.47 8.61 14.86
CA LEU A 115 8.21 7.81 16.05
C LEU A 115 9.29 6.75 16.26
N LEU A 116 9.72 6.05 15.19
CA LEU A 116 10.81 5.08 15.30
C LEU A 116 12.15 5.73 15.62
N LYS A 117 12.47 6.89 15.03
CA LYS A 117 13.67 7.66 15.39
C LYS A 117 13.65 8.04 16.87
N LEU A 118 12.51 8.50 17.38
CA LEU A 118 12.35 8.82 18.79
C LEU A 118 12.57 7.60 19.67
N LEU A 119 11.92 6.48 19.35
CA LEU A 119 11.97 5.25 20.17
C LEU A 119 13.33 4.56 20.15
N LEU A 120 14.01 4.56 19.01
CA LEU A 120 15.25 3.82 18.80
C LEU A 120 16.52 4.66 18.99
N LEU A 121 16.43 5.98 18.78
CA LEU A 121 17.58 6.89 18.80
C LEU A 121 17.42 8.03 19.82
N GLY A 122 16.24 8.21 20.42
CA GLY A 122 15.98 9.33 21.34
C GLY A 122 15.97 10.70 20.67
N GLN A 123 15.85 10.74 19.33
CA GLN A 123 15.96 11.94 18.51
C GLN A 123 14.71 12.14 17.66
N LEU A 124 14.31 13.39 17.44
CA LEU A 124 13.15 13.79 16.66
C LEU A 124 13.58 14.37 15.31
#